data_AF-A0A969B6P4-F1
#
_entry.id   AF-A0A969B6P4-F1
#
_cell.length_a   1.000
_cell.length_b   1.000
_cell.length_c   1.000
_cell.angle_alpha   90.00
_cell.angle_beta   90.00
_cell.angle_gamma   90.00
#
_symmetry.space_group_name_H-M   'P 1'
#
loop_
_entity.id
_entity.type
_entity.pdbx_description
1 polymer ?
#
loop_
_entity_poly.entity_id
_entity_poly.type
_entity_poly.pdbx_seq_one_letter_code
_entity_poly.pdbx_strand_id
1 'polypeptide(L)'
;MVTPDLGANAYQTAAGNYAFLAGLVKAGEAELWVNEFSHGYRDRETDDSAQQAVWGDYFLRAPLMLVWVQGLVLLAIALVALNRRWGPLQPLSIPAVNNSEAYMAALAGVLRRSGGTGFVLSQWQAAERRRLQRQLGLGDRPVPLGELLQSWERRTGESSAALAKVMAPLPEQPPALGQLRQWFQSLAQLHRLGQKHSL
;
A
#
# COMPACT_ATOMS: atom_id res chain seq x y z
N MET A 1 -71.03 -9.82 -17.11
CA MET A 1 -69.84 -9.37 -16.37
C MET A 1 -69.37 -8.09 -17.05
N VAL A 2 -69.18 -7.01 -16.30
CA VAL A 2 -68.67 -5.75 -16.84
C VAL A 2 -67.17 -5.72 -16.59
N THR A 3 -66.38 -5.68 -17.66
CA THR A 3 -64.94 -5.49 -17.59
C THR A 3 -64.66 -4.01 -17.29
N PRO A 4 -63.64 -3.68 -16.47
CA PRO A 4 -63.24 -2.29 -16.25
C PRO A 4 -62.72 -1.63 -17.54
N ASP A 5 -62.36 -2.43 -18.55
CA ASP A 5 -61.81 -1.98 -19.83
C ASP A 5 -62.93 -1.74 -20.87
N LEU A 6 -63.41 -0.50 -20.93
CA LEU A 6 -64.44 -0.07 -21.87
C LEU A 6 -63.84 0.24 -23.25
N GLY A 7 -64.39 -0.36 -24.32
CA GLY A 7 -64.00 -0.07 -25.71
C GLY A 7 -62.75 -0.75 -26.24
N ALA A 8 -62.12 -1.64 -25.47
CA ALA A 8 -60.96 -2.39 -25.90
C ALA A 8 -61.32 -3.51 -26.91
N ASN A 9 -60.55 -3.61 -28.01
CA ASN A 9 -60.75 -4.65 -29.03
C ASN A 9 -60.71 -6.09 -28.49
N ALA A 10 -59.97 -6.33 -27.40
CA ALA A 10 -59.87 -7.63 -26.75
C ALA A 10 -61.22 -8.17 -26.22
N TYR A 11 -62.22 -7.29 -26.01
CA TYR A 11 -63.51 -7.64 -25.43
C TYR A 11 -64.69 -7.35 -26.38
N GLN A 12 -64.45 -7.39 -27.70
CA GLN A 12 -65.46 -7.25 -28.76
C GLN A 12 -66.66 -8.20 -28.60
N THR A 13 -66.46 -9.39 -28.05
CA THR A 13 -67.50 -10.39 -27.87
C THR A 13 -68.33 -10.21 -26.59
N ALA A 14 -67.94 -9.28 -25.71
CA ALA A 14 -68.71 -8.94 -24.52
C ALA A 14 -69.84 -7.95 -24.86
N ALA A 15 -71.04 -8.48 -25.06
CA ALA A 15 -72.22 -7.73 -25.54
C ALA A 15 -72.55 -6.43 -24.76
N GLY A 16 -72.17 -6.33 -23.48
CA GLY A 16 -72.40 -5.14 -22.66
C GLY A 16 -71.41 -4.00 -22.86
N ASN A 17 -70.25 -4.23 -23.49
CA ASN A 17 -69.15 -3.26 -23.54
C ASN A 17 -69.45 -2.11 -24.53
N TYR A 18 -69.77 -2.45 -25.77
CA TYR A 18 -70.07 -1.46 -26.82
C TYR A 18 -71.48 -0.85 -26.69
N ALA A 19 -72.44 -1.60 -26.13
CA ALA A 19 -73.78 -1.09 -25.86
C ALA A 19 -73.76 0.06 -24.84
N PHE A 20 -72.89 -0.03 -23.82
CA PHE A 20 -72.71 1.03 -22.83
C PHE A 20 -72.05 2.28 -23.43
N LEU A 21 -71.02 2.12 -24.25
CA LEU A 21 -70.39 3.22 -24.99
C LEU A 21 -71.38 3.93 -25.94
N ALA A 22 -72.20 3.17 -26.65
CA ALA A 22 -73.23 3.72 -27.53
C ALA A 22 -74.29 4.52 -26.73
N GLY A 23 -74.61 4.08 -25.51
CA GLY A 23 -75.47 4.82 -24.59
C GLY A 23 -74.85 6.14 -24.13
N LEU A 24 -73.56 6.13 -23.76
CA LEU A 24 -72.81 7.33 -23.36
C LEU A 24 -72.73 8.37 -24.47
N VAL A 25 -72.45 7.94 -25.71
CA VAL A 25 -72.38 8.85 -26.87
C VAL A 25 -73.75 9.46 -27.20
N LYS A 26 -74.83 8.69 -27.02
CA LYS A 26 -76.20 9.17 -27.27
C LYS A 26 -76.77 10.06 -26.17
N ALA A 27 -76.24 9.99 -24.95
CA ALA A 27 -76.79 10.70 -23.80
C ALA A 27 -76.48 12.21 -23.80
N GLY A 28 -75.37 12.67 -24.44
CA GLY A 28 -74.98 14.10 -24.54
C GLY A 28 -74.67 14.75 -23.18
N GLU A 29 -73.65 15.58 -22.97
CA GLU A 29 -73.24 16.75 -23.74
C GLU A 29 -71.70 17.00 -23.67
N ALA A 30 -70.91 16.02 -23.22
CA ALA A 30 -69.46 16.18 -23.01
C ALA A 30 -68.60 15.51 -24.10
N GLU A 31 -67.47 16.14 -24.42
CA GLU A 31 -66.42 15.59 -25.27
C GLU A 31 -65.83 14.32 -24.62
N LEU A 32 -65.93 13.19 -25.33
CA LEU A 32 -65.49 11.90 -24.82
C LEU A 32 -64.07 11.60 -25.32
N TRP A 33 -63.09 11.68 -24.42
CA TRP A 33 -61.69 11.41 -24.74
C TRP A 33 -61.39 9.92 -24.56
N VAL A 34 -61.08 9.23 -25.67
CA VAL A 34 -60.72 7.81 -25.67
C VAL A 34 -59.21 7.70 -25.94
N ASN A 35 -58.47 7.08 -25.03
CA ASN A 35 -57.03 6.88 -25.19
C ASN A 35 -56.74 5.57 -25.93
N GLU A 36 -56.29 5.65 -27.17
CA GLU A 36 -55.94 4.50 -28.00
C GLU A 36 -54.60 3.85 -27.59
N PHE A 37 -53.82 4.51 -26.73
CA PHE A 37 -52.43 4.14 -26.40
C PHE A 37 -52.26 2.77 -25.70
N SER A 38 -53.36 2.10 -25.33
CA SER A 38 -53.34 0.74 -24.78
C SER A 38 -53.56 -0.37 -25.82
N HIS A 39 -53.60 -0.07 -27.12
CA HIS A 39 -53.84 -1.05 -28.18
C HIS A 39 -52.54 -1.60 -28.77
N GLY A 40 -51.87 -2.44 -27.98
CA GLY A 40 -50.70 -3.23 -28.41
C GLY A 40 -51.06 -4.44 -29.28
N TYR A 41 -51.87 -4.27 -30.32
CA TYR A 41 -52.10 -5.32 -31.32
C TYR A 41 -51.35 -4.95 -32.62
N ARG A 42 -50.09 -5.39 -32.71
CA ARG A 42 -49.38 -5.50 -34.00
C ARG A 42 -49.77 -6.85 -34.60
N ASP A 43 -50.20 -6.85 -35.85
CA ASP A 43 -50.39 -8.08 -36.62
C ASP A 43 -49.10 -8.89 -36.62
N ARG A 44 -49.19 -10.14 -36.17
CA ARG A 44 -48.05 -11.02 -35.93
C ARG A 44 -47.58 -11.77 -37.18
N GLU A 45 -48.11 -11.45 -38.35
CA GLU A 45 -47.87 -12.23 -39.59
C GLU A 45 -46.85 -11.59 -40.56
N THR A 46 -46.13 -10.53 -40.16
CA THR A 46 -45.08 -9.94 -41.02
C THR A 46 -43.71 -9.77 -40.38
N ASP A 47 -43.46 -10.34 -39.20
CA ASP A 47 -42.23 -10.07 -38.41
C ASP A 47 -41.37 -11.31 -38.10
N ASP A 48 -41.51 -12.41 -38.87
CA ASP A 48 -40.70 -13.64 -38.63
C ASP A 48 -39.30 -13.62 -39.29
N SER A 49 -38.81 -12.49 -39.80
CA SER A 49 -37.44 -12.41 -40.35
C SER A 49 -36.59 -11.21 -39.93
N ALA A 50 -37.02 -10.37 -38.98
CA ALA A 50 -36.28 -9.12 -38.66
C ALA A 50 -35.85 -8.96 -37.19
N GLN A 51 -36.21 -9.85 -36.27
CA GLN A 51 -36.02 -9.58 -34.84
C GLN A 51 -34.78 -10.19 -34.17
N GLN A 52 -33.94 -10.95 -34.89
CA GLN A 52 -32.76 -11.60 -34.28
C GLN A 52 -31.41 -10.92 -34.56
N ALA A 53 -31.34 -9.87 -35.39
CA ALA A 53 -30.07 -9.23 -35.78
C ALA A 53 -29.89 -7.78 -35.29
N VAL A 54 -30.80 -7.22 -34.50
CA VAL A 54 -30.86 -5.75 -34.30
C VAL A 54 -29.71 -5.21 -33.43
N TRP A 55 -29.19 -5.97 -32.46
CA TRP A 55 -28.10 -5.48 -31.61
C TRP A 55 -26.74 -5.61 -32.30
N GLY A 56 -26.45 -6.78 -32.89
CA GLY A 56 -25.19 -7.03 -33.59
C GLY A 56 -25.00 -6.10 -34.78
N ASP A 57 -26.01 -5.96 -35.65
CA ASP A 57 -25.93 -5.10 -36.84
C ASP A 57 -25.84 -3.61 -36.49
N TYR A 58 -26.42 -3.18 -35.37
CA TYR A 58 -26.27 -1.80 -34.90
C TYR A 58 -24.83 -1.49 -34.46
N PHE A 59 -24.16 -2.44 -33.79
CA PHE A 59 -22.73 -2.32 -33.46
C PHE A 59 -21.82 -2.35 -34.70
N LEU A 60 -22.20 -3.12 -35.72
CA LEU A 60 -21.45 -3.23 -36.98
C LEU A 60 -21.63 -2.02 -37.91
N ARG A 61 -22.77 -1.33 -37.88
CA ARG A 61 -23.03 -0.12 -38.69
C ARG A 61 -22.63 1.19 -38.01
N ALA A 62 -22.30 1.17 -36.72
CA ALA A 62 -21.99 2.40 -36.00
C ALA A 62 -20.53 2.87 -36.20
N PRO A 63 -20.26 4.18 -36.39
CA PRO A 63 -18.91 4.77 -36.40
C PRO A 63 -18.11 4.51 -35.12
N LEU A 64 -18.77 3.96 -34.08
CA LEU A 64 -18.18 3.42 -32.87
C LEU A 64 -17.16 2.31 -33.14
N MET A 65 -17.35 1.49 -34.18
CA MET A 65 -16.39 0.41 -34.51
C MET A 65 -15.01 0.97 -34.87
N LEU A 66 -14.98 2.09 -35.59
CA LEU A 66 -13.74 2.80 -35.93
C LEU A 66 -13.05 3.35 -34.67
N VAL A 67 -13.82 3.90 -33.72
CA VAL A 67 -13.31 4.38 -32.42
C VAL A 67 -12.74 3.23 -31.59
N TRP A 68 -13.40 2.06 -31.59
CA TRP A 68 -12.91 0.87 -30.90
C TRP A 68 -11.60 0.34 -31.48
N VAL A 69 -11.51 0.23 -32.81
CA VAL A 69 -10.27 -0.17 -33.49
C VAL A 69 -9.14 0.82 -33.20
N GLN A 70 -9.43 2.12 -33.28
CA GLN A 70 -8.45 3.17 -32.95
C GLN A 70 -8.01 3.08 -31.48
N GLY A 71 -8.93 2.82 -30.55
CA GLY A 71 -8.62 2.61 -29.13
C GLY A 71 -7.72 1.40 -28.90
N LEU A 72 -7.98 0.29 -29.62
CA LEU A 72 -7.18 -0.93 -29.53
C LEU A 72 -5.77 -0.72 -30.09
N VAL A 73 -5.64 0.01 -31.20
CA VAL A 73 -4.34 0.40 -31.77
C VAL A 73 -3.57 1.30 -30.81
N LEU A 74 -4.20 2.32 -30.22
CA LEU A 74 -3.57 3.20 -29.24
C LEU A 74 -3.17 2.44 -27.98
N LEU A 75 -3.99 1.50 -27.51
CA LEU A 75 -3.67 0.62 -26.39
C LEU A 75 -2.46 -0.26 -26.73
N ALA A 76 -2.42 -0.86 -27.93
CA ALA A 76 -1.29 -1.67 -28.36
C ALA A 76 0.00 -0.84 -28.46
N ILE A 77 -0.07 0.37 -29.00
CA ILE A 77 1.06 1.32 -29.03
C ILE A 77 1.48 1.70 -27.61
N ALA A 78 0.53 1.97 -26.72
CA ALA A 78 0.81 2.31 -25.33
C ALA A 78 1.44 1.13 -24.57
N LEU A 79 0.94 -0.09 -24.75
CA LEU A 79 1.53 -1.30 -24.17
C LEU A 79 2.93 -1.53 -24.73
N VAL A 80 3.12 -1.37 -26.03
CA VAL A 80 4.45 -1.46 -26.65
C VAL A 80 5.35 -0.33 -26.14
N ALA A 81 4.87 0.89 -25.93
CA ALA A 81 5.66 2.01 -25.42
C ALA A 81 6.01 1.86 -23.93
N LEU A 82 5.06 1.43 -23.10
CA LEU A 82 5.26 1.16 -21.68
C LEU A 82 6.16 -0.06 -21.46
N ASN A 83 6.08 -1.04 -22.36
CA ASN A 83 6.85 -2.28 -22.30
C ASN A 83 8.11 -2.24 -23.16
N ARG A 84 8.34 -1.16 -23.94
CA ARG A 84 9.58 -0.89 -24.67
C ARG A 84 10.63 -0.36 -23.71
N ARG A 85 11.15 -1.28 -22.91
CA ARG A 85 12.50 -1.21 -22.34
C ARG A 85 13.58 -1.43 -23.41
N TRP A 86 13.42 -0.83 -24.59
CA TRP A 86 14.29 -1.08 -25.75
C TRP A 86 15.38 0.00 -25.82
N GLY A 87 16.28 -0.06 -24.85
CA GLY A 87 17.66 0.38 -25.05
C GLY A 87 18.53 -0.88 -24.97
N PRO A 88 19.72 -0.92 -25.61
CA PRO A 88 20.68 -1.97 -25.33
C PRO A 88 20.87 -2.04 -23.81
N LEU A 89 20.90 -3.25 -23.23
CA LEU A 89 21.30 -3.40 -21.84
C LEU A 89 22.70 -2.83 -21.75
N GLN A 90 22.79 -1.58 -21.28
CA GLN A 90 24.05 -1.02 -20.85
C GLN A 90 24.45 -1.93 -19.69
N PRO A 91 25.54 -2.72 -19.82
CA PRO A 91 26.00 -3.48 -18.67
C PRO A 91 26.22 -2.43 -17.59
N LEU A 92 25.46 -2.51 -16.51
CA LEU A 92 25.78 -1.79 -15.29
C LEU A 92 27.22 -2.19 -15.02
N SER A 93 28.15 -1.27 -15.23
CA SER A 93 29.48 -1.40 -14.65
C SER A 93 29.17 -1.47 -13.17
N ILE A 94 29.09 -2.69 -12.63
CA ILE A 94 28.83 -2.92 -11.21
C ILE A 94 29.99 -2.19 -10.57
N PRO A 95 29.76 -1.02 -9.95
CA PRO A 95 30.86 -0.30 -9.35
C PRO A 95 31.43 -1.27 -8.34
N ALA A 96 32.74 -1.52 -8.46
CA ALA A 96 33.45 -2.45 -7.61
C ALA A 96 33.00 -2.17 -6.17
N VAL A 97 32.40 -3.20 -5.60
CA VAL A 97 31.67 -3.16 -4.36
C VAL A 97 32.60 -2.64 -3.27
N ASN A 98 32.54 -1.34 -3.01
CA ASN A 98 32.87 -0.77 -1.71
C ASN A 98 31.55 -0.45 -1.00
N ASN A 99 30.67 -1.47 -1.00
CA ASN A 99 29.30 -1.40 -0.51
C ASN A 99 29.23 -1.28 0.99
N SER A 100 30.34 -1.49 1.69
CA SER A 100 30.37 -1.37 3.15
C SER A 100 29.87 0.00 3.56
N GLU A 101 30.25 1.08 2.87
CA GLU A 101 29.79 2.42 3.22
C GLU A 101 28.31 2.64 2.90
N ALA A 102 27.86 2.28 1.70
CA ALA A 102 26.45 2.43 1.31
C ALA A 102 25.51 1.56 2.16
N TYR A 103 25.92 0.34 2.48
CA TYR A 103 25.21 -0.57 3.36
C TYR A 103 25.19 -0.07 4.81
N MET A 104 26.33 0.38 5.34
CA MET A 104 26.41 0.95 6.68
C MET A 104 25.60 2.25 6.79
N ALA A 105 25.59 3.09 5.75
CA ALA A 105 24.78 4.29 5.68
C ALA A 105 23.28 3.98 5.64
N ALA A 106 22.87 2.97 4.87
CA ALA A 106 21.48 2.52 4.82
C ALA A 106 21.03 1.95 6.18
N LEU A 107 21.85 1.10 6.81
CA LEU A 107 21.56 0.53 8.12
C LEU A 107 21.52 1.62 9.22
N ALA A 108 22.47 2.55 9.20
CA ALA A 108 22.47 3.71 10.10
C ALA A 108 21.24 4.59 9.88
N GLY A 109 20.79 4.76 8.63
CA GLY A 109 19.58 5.48 8.28
C GLY A 109 18.32 4.81 8.85
N VAL A 110 18.21 3.49 8.73
CA VAL A 110 17.09 2.71 9.29
C VAL A 110 17.07 2.81 10.81
N LEU A 111 18.22 2.59 11.47
CA LEU A 111 18.35 2.66 12.93
C LEU A 111 18.06 4.07 13.48
N ARG A 112 18.48 5.11 12.76
CA ARG A 112 18.17 6.50 13.14
C ARG A 112 16.68 6.79 12.99
N ARG A 113 16.04 6.34 11.91
CA ARG A 113 14.62 6.57 11.64
C ARG A 113 13.71 5.79 12.58
N SER A 114 14.14 4.62 13.05
CA SER A 114 13.38 3.81 14.01
C SER A 114 13.54 4.26 15.47
N GLY A 115 14.30 5.34 15.74
CA GLY A 115 14.63 5.75 17.12
C GLY A 115 15.58 4.78 17.83
N GLY A 116 16.24 3.89 17.09
CA GLY A 116 17.09 2.81 17.62
C GLY A 116 18.47 3.24 18.13
N THR A 117 18.75 4.54 18.24
CA THR A 117 20.06 5.05 18.71
C THR A 117 20.41 4.52 20.10
N GLY A 118 19.43 4.44 21.02
CA GLY A 118 19.64 3.87 22.35
C GLY A 118 19.99 2.38 22.31
N PHE A 119 19.35 1.62 21.42
CA PHE A 119 19.63 0.20 21.21
C PHE A 119 21.04 -0.04 20.65
N VAL A 120 21.47 0.74 19.65
CA VAL A 120 22.84 0.63 19.11
C VAL A 120 23.88 0.92 20.20
N LEU A 121 23.61 1.95 21.01
CA LEU A 121 24.50 2.38 22.07
C LEU A 121 24.61 1.35 23.20
N SER A 122 23.49 0.72 23.58
CA SER A 122 23.49 -0.37 24.57
C SER A 122 24.19 -1.62 24.05
N GLN A 123 24.00 -1.98 22.78
CA GLN A 123 24.71 -3.09 22.14
C GLN A 123 26.23 -2.84 22.10
N TRP A 124 26.65 -1.62 21.79
CA TRP A 124 28.05 -1.23 21.81
C TRP A 124 28.63 -1.27 23.23
N GLN A 125 27.91 -0.75 24.22
CA GLN A 125 28.32 -0.80 25.62
C GLN A 125 28.46 -2.24 26.12
N ALA A 126 27.54 -3.12 25.74
CA ALA A 126 27.61 -4.54 26.07
C ALA A 126 28.84 -5.23 25.44
N ALA A 127 29.18 -4.88 24.19
CA ALA A 127 30.37 -5.38 23.52
C ALA A 127 31.66 -4.91 24.19
N GLU A 128 31.74 -3.63 24.55
CA GLU A 128 32.90 -3.05 25.22
C GLU A 128 33.11 -3.66 26.62
N ARG A 129 32.02 -3.90 27.36
CA ARG A 129 32.07 -4.60 28.65
C ARG A 129 32.65 -6.01 28.50
N ARG A 130 32.23 -6.76 27.47
CA ARG A 130 32.78 -8.10 27.19
C ARG A 130 34.26 -8.04 26.83
N ARG A 131 34.67 -7.07 26.03
CA ARG A 131 36.08 -6.86 25.67
C ARG A 131 36.93 -6.61 26.93
N LEU A 132 36.48 -5.72 27.81
CA LEU A 132 37.15 -5.44 29.08
C LEU A 132 37.19 -6.68 29.99
N GLN A 133 36.09 -7.43 30.10
CA GLN A 133 36.06 -8.69 30.87
C GLN A 133 37.11 -9.69 30.38
N ARG A 134 37.22 -9.89 29.07
CA ARG A 134 38.26 -10.75 28.48
C ARG A 134 39.65 -10.22 28.75
N GLN A 135 39.87 -8.91 28.59
CA GLN A 135 41.17 -8.30 28.89
C GLN A 135 41.55 -8.49 30.35
N LEU A 136 40.59 -8.39 31.28
CA LEU A 136 40.77 -8.57 32.72
C LEU A 136 40.89 -10.04 33.14
N GLY A 137 40.67 -10.99 32.24
CA GLY A 137 40.77 -12.43 32.52
C GLY A 137 39.55 -13.02 33.23
N LEU A 138 38.42 -12.31 33.22
CA LEU A 138 37.17 -12.72 33.88
C LEU A 138 36.34 -13.73 33.05
N GLY A 139 36.80 -14.08 31.86
CA GLY A 139 36.12 -14.98 30.93
C GLY A 139 34.99 -14.32 30.13
N ASP A 140 34.14 -15.13 29.51
CA ASP A 140 33.04 -14.69 28.63
C ASP A 140 31.67 -14.63 29.31
N ARG A 141 31.57 -15.04 30.58
CA ARG A 141 30.33 -14.94 31.35
C ARG A 141 30.09 -13.48 31.76
N PRO A 142 28.86 -12.96 31.66
CA PRO A 142 28.58 -11.58 32.07
C PRO A 142 28.77 -11.43 33.58
N VAL A 143 29.82 -10.72 33.95
CA VAL A 143 30.18 -10.40 35.34
C VAL A 143 29.49 -9.10 35.81
N PRO A 144 29.02 -9.01 37.07
CA PRO A 144 28.47 -7.78 37.65
C PRO A 144 29.44 -6.61 37.57
N LEU A 145 28.92 -5.38 37.49
CA LEU A 145 29.74 -4.17 37.36
C LEU A 145 30.73 -4.02 38.51
N GLY A 146 30.34 -4.33 39.75
CA GLY A 146 31.22 -4.24 40.92
C GLY A 146 32.46 -5.14 40.83
N GLU A 147 32.31 -6.35 40.31
CA GLU A 147 33.43 -7.29 40.17
C GLU A 147 34.37 -6.88 39.02
N LEU A 148 33.81 -6.29 37.95
CA LEU A 148 34.58 -5.68 36.88
C LEU A 148 35.41 -4.48 37.37
N LEU A 149 34.82 -3.59 38.17
CA LEU A 149 35.50 -2.43 38.77
C LEU A 149 36.64 -2.86 39.71
N GLN A 150 36.41 -3.86 40.56
CA GLN A 150 37.44 -4.38 41.46
C GLN A 150 38.60 -5.04 40.71
N SER A 151 38.31 -5.80 39.65
CA SER A 151 39.36 -6.43 38.84
C SER A 151 40.17 -5.39 38.06
N TRP A 152 39.53 -4.31 37.61
CA TRP A 152 40.20 -3.17 36.99
C TRP A 152 41.13 -2.45 37.98
N GLU A 153 40.66 -2.12 39.18
CA GLU A 153 41.50 -1.51 40.22
C GLU A 153 42.69 -2.39 40.58
N ARG A 154 42.47 -3.70 40.75
CA ARG A 154 43.53 -4.66 41.09
C ARG A 154 44.60 -4.78 40.00
N ARG A 155 44.23 -4.69 38.72
CA ARG A 155 45.15 -4.90 37.60
C ARG A 155 45.83 -3.62 37.11
N THR A 156 45.13 -2.51 37.15
CA THR A 156 45.57 -1.24 36.59
C THR A 156 46.10 -0.28 37.68
N GLY A 157 45.74 -0.49 38.95
CA GLY A 157 46.12 0.38 40.06
C GLY A 157 45.42 1.76 40.06
N GLU A 158 44.61 2.04 39.05
CA GLU A 158 43.86 3.30 38.90
C GLU A 158 42.44 3.21 39.46
N SER A 159 41.91 4.35 39.90
CA SER A 159 40.55 4.45 40.44
C SER A 159 39.50 3.99 39.44
N SER A 160 38.63 3.07 39.85
CA SER A 160 37.51 2.59 39.03
C SER A 160 36.41 3.64 38.82
N ALA A 161 36.49 4.82 39.45
CA ALA A 161 35.49 5.88 39.34
C ALA A 161 35.28 6.35 37.88
N ALA A 162 36.35 6.44 37.09
CA ALA A 162 36.27 6.77 35.67
C ALA A 162 35.57 5.66 34.86
N LEU A 163 35.86 4.40 35.19
CA LEU A 163 35.24 3.24 34.55
C LEU A 163 33.75 3.13 34.92
N ALA A 164 33.41 3.36 36.19
CA ALA A 164 32.03 3.33 36.68
C ALA A 164 31.15 4.37 35.98
N LYS A 165 31.67 5.58 35.75
CA LYS A 165 30.94 6.65 35.06
C LYS A 165 30.61 6.32 33.61
N VAL A 166 31.51 5.60 32.93
CA VAL A 166 31.36 5.25 31.51
C VAL A 166 30.54 3.96 31.31
N MET A 167 30.67 3.01 32.25
CA MET A 167 29.96 1.74 32.25
C MET A 167 28.57 1.80 32.92
N ALA A 168 28.17 2.96 33.42
CA ALA A 168 26.80 3.19 33.88
C ALA A 168 25.80 2.95 32.72
N PRO A 169 24.65 2.31 32.98
CA PRO A 169 23.67 2.02 31.93
C PRO A 169 23.23 3.31 31.24
N LEU A 170 23.35 3.34 29.91
CA LEU A 170 22.89 4.50 29.15
C LEU A 170 21.35 4.54 29.11
N PRO A 171 20.76 5.75 29.15
CA PRO A 171 19.31 5.90 29.05
C PRO A 171 18.78 5.36 27.73
N GLU A 172 17.56 4.81 27.74
CA GLU A 172 16.91 4.29 26.52
C GLU A 172 16.62 5.39 25.49
N GLN A 173 16.46 6.63 25.96
CA GLN A 173 16.31 7.79 25.09
C GLN A 173 17.67 8.25 24.54
N PRO A 174 17.72 8.68 23.26
CA PRO A 174 18.95 9.14 22.65
C PRO A 174 19.53 10.32 23.46
N PRO A 175 20.73 10.19 24.03
CA PRO A 175 21.36 11.29 24.75
C PRO A 175 21.58 12.47 23.80
N ALA A 176 21.57 13.69 24.34
CA ALA A 176 21.91 14.88 23.55
C ALA A 176 23.31 14.70 22.94
N LEU A 177 23.53 15.25 21.73
CA LEU A 177 24.81 15.08 21.01
C LEU A 177 26.04 15.48 21.85
N GLY A 178 25.89 16.49 22.72
CA GLY A 178 26.93 16.90 23.66
C GLY A 178 27.28 15.84 24.70
N GLN A 179 26.27 15.14 25.24
CA GLN A 179 26.47 14.04 26.21
C GLN A 179 27.11 12.83 25.55
N LEU A 180 26.68 12.48 24.32
CA LEU A 180 27.31 11.44 23.51
C LEU A 180 28.80 11.73 23.28
N ARG A 181 29.14 12.96 22.91
CA ARG A 181 30.54 13.37 22.69
C ARG A 181 31.38 13.23 23.95
N GLN A 182 30.87 13.70 25.10
CA GLN A 182 31.57 13.57 26.38
C GLN A 182 31.80 12.11 26.75
N TRP A 183 30.78 11.26 26.55
CA TRP A 183 30.90 9.84 26.82
C TRP A 183 31.95 9.16 25.92
N PHE A 184 31.97 9.45 24.62
CA PHE A 184 33.02 8.97 23.70
C PHE A 184 34.42 9.45 24.10
N GLN A 185 34.56 10.69 24.58
CA GLN A 185 35.84 11.20 25.07
C GLN A 185 36.31 10.44 26.31
N SER A 186 35.42 10.15 27.26
CA SER A 186 35.75 9.35 28.45
C SER A 186 36.14 7.92 28.08
N LEU A 187 35.52 7.31 27.08
CA LEU A 187 35.92 6.00 26.53
C LEU A 187 37.30 6.02 25.89
N ALA A 188 37.58 7.03 25.06
CA ALA A 188 38.88 7.19 24.44
C ALA A 188 40.00 7.36 25.48
N GLN A 189 39.72 8.06 26.59
CA GLN A 189 40.63 8.16 27.72
C GLN A 189 40.86 6.79 28.38
N LEU A 190 39.81 6.02 28.65
CA LEU A 190 39.92 4.66 29.21
C LEU A 190 40.73 3.72 28.31
N HIS A 191 40.55 3.78 26.99
CA HIS A 191 41.34 2.98 26.05
C HIS A 191 42.83 3.31 26.10
N ARG A 192 43.17 4.60 26.23
CA ARG A 192 44.57 5.03 26.39
C ARG A 192 45.18 4.53 27.70
N LEU A 193 44.40 4.51 28.78
CA LEU A 193 44.84 4.02 30.08
C LEU A 193 45.03 2.50 30.04
N GLY A 194 44.06 1.74 29.52
CA GLY A 194 44.18 0.29 29.36
C GLY A 194 45.32 -0.14 28.43
N GLN A 195 45.66 0.66 27.40
CA GLN A 195 46.81 0.39 26.53
C GLN A 195 48.16 0.59 27.22
N LYS A 196 48.29 1.56 28.13
CA LYS A 196 49.55 1.78 28.87
C LYS A 196 49.90 0.63 29.81
N HIS A 197 48.91 -0.10 30.30
CA HIS A 197 49.08 -1.18 31.28
C HIS A 197 48.93 -2.59 30.69
N SER A 198 48.82 -2.72 29.36
CA SER A 198 48.79 -4.01 28.65
C SER A 198 50.14 -4.41 28.04
N LEU A 199 51.22 -3.76 28.47
CA LEU A 199 52.62 -4.18 28.25
C LEU A 199 53.20 -4.78 29.53
#